data_AF-A0A4D6MSD5-F1
#
_entry.id   AF-A0A4D6MSD5-F1
#
_cell.length_a   1.000
_cell.length_b   1.000
_cell.length_c   1.000
_cell.angle_alpha   90.00
_cell.angle_beta   90.00
_cell.angle_gamma   90.00
#
_symmetry.space_group_name_H-M   'P 1'
#
loop_
_entity.id
_entity.type
_entity.pdbx_description
1 polymer ?
#
loop_
_entity_poly.entity_id
_entity_poly.type
_entity_poly.pdbx_seq_one_letter_code
_entity_poly.pdbx_strand_id
1 'polypeptide(L)'
;MTRIVAGKRLFGDDCDVNDVEKAKEFKIIIKELVILAGINNRGDFLPFVRWFDFDNLEKKLKGFGKRTDAFLQELIEERRNGNNNGNTMIDHLLAQQRSQPEQYTDQIIKGLSLLSK
;
A
#
# COMPACT_ATOMS: atom_id res chain seq x y z
N MET A 1 -18.51 1.48 -17.84
CA MET A 1 -17.21 2.06 -17.47
C MET A 1 -17.08 2.05 -15.96
N THR A 2 -16.93 0.85 -15.38
CA THR A 2 -16.75 0.56 -13.94
C THR A 2 -16.26 -0.89 -13.83
N ARG A 3 -15.06 -1.13 -14.34
CA ARG A 3 -14.28 -2.37 -14.15
C ARG A 3 -12.87 -1.91 -13.82
N ILE A 4 -12.26 -2.52 -12.81
CA ILE A 4 -10.98 -2.15 -12.17
C ILE A 4 -11.19 -1.11 -11.07
N VAL A 5 -11.49 -1.61 -9.86
CA VAL A 5 -11.45 -1.00 -8.50
C VAL A 5 -12.05 -2.05 -7.54
N ALA A 6 -12.99 -2.86 -8.03
CA ALA A 6 -13.54 -4.02 -7.32
C ALA A 6 -13.54 -5.25 -8.22
N GLY A 7 -12.37 -5.58 -8.79
CA GLY A 7 -12.18 -6.87 -9.41
C GLY A 7 -12.31 -7.95 -8.34
N LYS A 8 -13.51 -8.54 -8.19
CA LYS A 8 -13.61 -9.98 -7.92
C LYS A 8 -12.61 -10.60 -8.90
N ARG A 9 -11.41 -11.03 -8.51
CA ARG A 9 -11.03 -11.72 -7.29
C ARG A 9 -9.67 -11.20 -6.78
N LEU A 10 -9.63 -10.65 -5.57
CA LEU A 10 -8.48 -10.89 -4.70
C LEU A 10 -8.47 -12.35 -4.19
N PHE A 11 -9.56 -13.09 -4.41
CA PHE A 11 -9.80 -14.44 -3.90
C PHE A 11 -10.40 -15.34 -4.99
N GLY A 12 -9.55 -16.16 -5.64
CA GLY A 12 -10.00 -17.38 -6.33
C GLY A 12 -10.39 -18.43 -5.29
N ASP A 13 -11.01 -19.54 -5.68
CA ASP A 13 -11.45 -20.59 -4.73
C ASP A 13 -10.30 -21.24 -3.93
N ASP A 14 -9.04 -20.89 -4.24
CA ASP A 14 -7.81 -21.39 -3.62
C ASP A 14 -7.11 -20.28 -2.82
N CYS A 15 -7.74 -19.76 -1.78
CA CYS A 15 -7.11 -18.72 -0.96
C CYS A 15 -6.41 -19.33 0.24
N ASP A 16 -5.09 -19.24 0.23
CA ASP A 16 -4.26 -19.53 1.39
C ASP A 16 -4.67 -18.59 2.54
N VAL A 17 -4.61 -19.09 3.77
CA VAL A 17 -4.88 -18.31 4.98
C VAL A 17 -3.96 -17.07 5.04
N ASN A 18 -2.76 -17.18 4.46
CA ASN A 18 -1.77 -16.12 4.34
C ASN A 18 -2.28 -14.91 3.51
N ASP A 19 -3.01 -15.15 2.41
CA ASP A 19 -3.55 -14.08 1.55
C ASP A 19 -4.66 -13.29 2.26
N VAL A 20 -5.47 -13.96 3.09
CA VAL A 20 -6.52 -13.32 3.90
C VAL A 20 -5.91 -12.36 4.92
N GLU A 21 -4.81 -12.76 5.57
CA GLU A 21 -4.14 -11.96 6.58
C GLU A 21 -3.48 -10.72 5.97
N LYS A 22 -2.79 -10.86 4.83
CA LYS A 22 -2.21 -9.74 4.08
C LYS A 22 -3.26 -8.76 3.58
N ALA A 23 -4.42 -9.24 3.13
CA ALA A 23 -5.52 -8.37 2.74
C ALA A 23 -6.07 -7.55 3.92
N LYS A 24 -6.15 -8.15 5.13
CA LYS A 24 -6.54 -7.43 6.35
C LYS A 24 -5.51 -6.38 6.73
N GLU A 25 -4.22 -6.71 6.67
CA GLU A 25 -3.16 -5.76 6.97
C GLU A 25 -3.13 -4.58 5.99
N PHE A 26 -3.26 -4.85 4.68
CA PHE A 26 -3.35 -3.80 3.68
C PHE A 26 -4.54 -2.85 3.94
N LYS A 27 -5.70 -3.40 4.33
CA LYS A 27 -6.87 -2.59 4.71
C LYS A 27 -6.59 -1.70 5.93
N ILE A 28 -5.83 -2.18 6.91
CA ILE A 28 -5.41 -1.40 8.08
C ILE A 28 -4.49 -0.26 7.65
N ILE A 29 -3.49 -0.54 6.80
CA ILE A 29 -2.56 0.44 6.26
C ILE A 29 -3.31 1.56 5.52
N ILE A 30 -4.24 1.23 4.63
CA ILE A 30 -5.03 2.24 3.90
C ILE A 30 -5.90 3.08 4.85
N LYS A 31 -6.51 2.45 5.87
CA LYS A 31 -7.31 3.17 6.86
C LYS A 31 -6.46 4.16 7.67
N GLU A 32 -5.28 3.74 8.13
CA GLU A 32 -4.34 4.59 8.83
C GLU A 32 -3.81 5.73 7.95
N LEU A 33 -3.52 5.46 6.67
CA LEU A 33 -3.12 6.47 5.69
C LEU A 33 -4.17 7.57 5.55
N VAL A 34 -5.45 7.22 5.40
CA VAL A 34 -6.56 8.18 5.28
C VAL A 34 -6.69 9.05 6.53
N ILE A 35 -6.50 8.47 7.71
CA ILE A 35 -6.52 9.19 8.99
C ILE A 35 -5.33 10.16 9.07
N LEU A 36 -4.12 9.68 8.79
CA LEU A 36 -2.89 10.47 8.83
C LEU A 36 -2.86 11.59 7.77
N ALA A 37 -3.49 11.37 6.61
CA ALA A 37 -3.65 12.37 5.57
C ALA A 37 -4.70 13.45 5.90
N GLY A 38 -5.41 13.33 7.04
CA GLY A 38 -6.39 14.33 7.48
C GLY A 38 -7.66 14.38 6.62
N ILE A 39 -7.90 13.38 5.76
CA ILE A 39 -8.99 13.39 4.76
C ILE A 39 -10.39 13.36 5.42
N ASN A 40 -10.48 13.09 6.72
CA ASN A 40 -11.75 12.95 7.42
C ASN A 40 -12.14 14.12 8.35
N ASN A 41 -11.35 15.19 8.49
CA ASN A 41 -11.67 16.21 9.49
C ASN A 41 -11.72 17.63 8.93
N ARG A 42 -12.94 18.16 8.78
CA ARG A 42 -13.21 19.56 8.40
C ARG A 42 -12.80 20.59 9.47
N GLY A 43 -12.25 20.15 10.62
CA GLY A 43 -11.91 20.99 11.78
C GLY A 43 -10.42 21.09 12.16
N ASP A 44 -9.51 20.38 11.50
CA ASP A 44 -8.10 20.27 11.96
C ASP A 44 -7.15 21.40 11.52
N PHE A 45 -7.69 22.49 10.97
CA PHE A 45 -6.93 23.73 10.78
C PHE A 45 -7.04 24.63 11.99
N LEU A 46 -6.50 24.19 13.13
CA LEU A 46 -6.16 25.08 14.24
C LEU A 46 -4.64 25.39 14.14
N PRO A 47 -4.24 26.63 13.80
CA PRO A 47 -2.83 27.03 13.60
C PRO A 47 -1.89 26.71 14.76
N PHE A 48 -2.46 26.50 15.96
CA PHE A 48 -1.74 26.35 17.23
C PHE A 48 -1.42 24.89 17.59
N VAL A 49 -2.13 23.90 17.01
CA VAL A 49 -1.88 22.46 17.24
C VAL A 49 -0.57 22.00 16.56
N ARG A 50 -0.19 22.70 15.49
CA ARG A 50 1.12 22.66 14.81
C ARG A 50 2.32 23.07 15.70
N TRP A 51 2.21 23.24 17.00
CA TRP A 51 3.40 23.57 17.82
C TRP A 51 3.63 22.58 18.96
N PHE A 52 2.57 21.93 19.44
CA PHE A 52 2.64 21.03 20.59
C PHE A 52 2.60 19.53 20.23
N ASP A 53 1.96 19.15 19.12
CA ASP A 53 1.75 17.74 18.73
C ASP A 53 2.55 17.27 17.50
N PHE A 54 3.39 18.13 16.92
CA PHE A 54 4.08 17.78 15.68
C PHE A 54 5.08 16.66 15.83
N ASP A 55 5.81 16.65 16.93
CA ASP A 55 6.82 15.65 17.22
C ASP A 55 6.18 14.26 17.39
N ASN A 56 4.97 14.22 17.94
CA ASN A 56 4.15 13.00 18.06
C ASN A 56 3.61 12.54 16.70
N LEU A 57 3.15 13.46 15.86
CA LEU A 57 2.71 13.17 14.50
C LEU A 57 3.85 12.65 13.62
N GLU A 58 5.04 13.28 13.70
CA GLU A 58 6.23 12.85 12.97
C GLU A 58 6.65 11.44 13.38
N LYS A 59 6.66 11.13 14.68
CA LYS A 59 6.93 9.78 15.20
C LYS A 59 5.93 8.76 14.68
N LYS A 60 4.64 9.09 14.68
CA LYS A 60 3.58 8.22 14.13
C LYS A 60 3.75 7.99 12.62
N LEU A 61 4.02 9.04 11.85
CA LEU A 61 4.27 8.95 10.40
C LEU A 61 5.51 8.09 10.08
N LYS A 62 6.60 8.27 10.83
CA LYS A 62 7.81 7.43 10.69
C LYS A 62 7.52 5.97 11.01
N GLY A 63 6.77 5.69 12.08
CA GLY A 63 6.37 4.32 12.44
C GLY A 63 5.49 3.68 11.37
N PHE A 64 4.47 4.41 10.92
CA PHE A 64 3.57 3.98 9.84
C PHE A 64 4.33 3.71 8.54
N GLY A 65 5.24 4.61 8.14
CA GLY A 65 6.04 4.48 6.93
C GLY A 65 6.92 3.23 6.95
N LYS A 66 7.61 2.96 8.07
CA LYS A 66 8.44 1.75 8.23
C LYS A 66 7.62 0.47 8.12
N ARG A 67 6.47 0.40 8.79
CA ARG A 67 5.57 -0.77 8.72
C ARG A 67 5.06 -0.99 7.30
N THR A 68 4.63 0.08 6.65
CA THR A 68 4.10 0.01 5.28
C THR A 68 5.17 -0.40 4.28
N ASP A 69 6.38 0.16 4.40
CA ASP A 69 7.50 -0.18 3.52
C ASP A 69 7.91 -1.66 3.66
N ALA A 70 7.96 -2.18 4.88
CA ALA A 70 8.24 -3.58 5.17
C ALA A 70 7.17 -4.51 4.59
N PHE A 71 5.89 -4.22 4.84
CA PHE A 71 4.77 -4.99 4.30
C PHE A 71 4.80 -5.06 2.77
N LEU A 72 4.99 -3.92 2.10
CA LEU A 72 5.03 -3.90 0.63
C LEU A 72 6.30 -4.55 0.07
N GLN A 73 7.42 -4.46 0.79
CA GLN A 73 8.66 -5.16 0.42
C GLN A 73 8.45 -6.67 0.43
N GLU A 74 7.85 -7.20 1.50
CA GLU A 74 7.53 -8.63 1.63
C GLU A 74 6.66 -9.10 0.45
N LEU A 75 5.60 -8.36 0.13
CA LEU A 75 4.76 -8.66 -1.03
C LEU A 75 5.56 -8.68 -2.34
N ILE A 76 6.43 -7.70 -2.58
CA ILE A 76 7.25 -7.64 -3.79
C ILE A 76 8.19 -8.85 -3.88
N GLU A 77 8.84 -9.23 -2.77
CA GLU A 77 9.78 -10.35 -2.72
C GLU A 77 9.07 -11.68 -2.96
N GLU A 78 7.89 -11.88 -2.38
CA GLU A 78 7.07 -13.06 -2.61
C GLU A 78 6.64 -13.19 -4.07
N ARG A 79 6.25 -12.09 -4.72
CA ARG A 79 5.89 -12.13 -6.15
C ARG A 79 7.11 -12.35 -7.05
N ARG A 80 8.29 -11.89 -6.66
CA ARG A 80 9.54 -12.14 -7.40
C ARG A 80 10.01 -13.59 -7.29
N ASN A 81 9.91 -14.18 -6.09
CA ASN A 81 10.41 -15.52 -5.80
C ASN A 81 9.39 -16.61 -6.15
N GLY A 82 8.09 -16.28 -6.10
CA GLY A 82 7.04 -17.15 -6.61
C GLY A 82 7.08 -17.21 -8.13
N ASN A 83 6.88 -18.39 -8.70
CA ASN A 83 6.74 -18.59 -10.14
C ASN A 83 5.35 -18.11 -10.63
N ASN A 84 5.02 -16.87 -10.29
CA ASN A 84 3.66 -16.36 -10.32
C ASN A 84 3.39 -15.64 -11.64
N ASN A 85 2.77 -16.36 -12.57
CA ASN A 85 1.99 -15.81 -13.68
C ASN A 85 0.64 -15.23 -13.15
N GLY A 86 0.68 -14.49 -12.04
CA GLY A 86 -0.50 -13.92 -11.42
C GLY A 86 -1.01 -12.69 -12.19
N ASN A 87 -2.30 -12.36 -11.99
CA ASN A 87 -2.96 -11.17 -12.54
C ASN A 87 -3.14 -10.08 -11.46
N THR A 88 -2.15 -9.89 -10.58
CA THR A 88 -2.19 -8.81 -9.59
C THR A 88 -1.52 -7.54 -10.13
N MET A 89 -1.85 -6.39 -9.56
CA MET A 89 -1.22 -5.12 -9.91
C MET A 89 0.31 -5.17 -9.71
N ILE A 90 0.77 -5.80 -8.63
CA ILE A 90 2.21 -5.96 -8.35
C ILE A 90 2.88 -6.81 -9.42
N ASP A 91 2.23 -7.88 -9.91
CA ASP A 91 2.78 -8.70 -11.01
C ASP A 91 2.96 -7.87 -12.29
N HIS A 92 1.96 -7.04 -12.62
CA HIS A 92 2.05 -6.16 -13.79
C HIS A 92 3.16 -5.12 -13.65
N LEU A 93 3.29 -4.49 -12.48
CA LEU A 93 4.35 -3.51 -12.20
C LEU A 93 5.74 -4.15 -12.22
N LEU A 94 5.88 -5.36 -11.69
CA LEU A 94 7.14 -6.12 -11.76
C LEU A 94 7.47 -6.56 -13.19
N ALA A 95 6.48 -6.90 -14.01
CA ALA A 95 6.70 -7.16 -15.44
C ALA A 95 7.21 -5.90 -16.16
N GLN A 96 6.65 -4.73 -15.84
CA GLN A 96 7.12 -3.45 -16.38
C GLN A 96 8.55 -3.11 -15.93
N GLN A 97 8.90 -3.40 -14.67
CA GLN A 97 10.25 -3.24 -14.15
C GLN A 97 11.31 -3.99 -14.95
N ARG A 98 11.00 -5.17 -15.49
CA ARG A 98 11.93 -5.91 -16.36
C ARG A 98 12.25 -5.16 -17.66
N SER A 99 11.29 -4.39 -18.18
CA SER A 99 11.45 -3.62 -19.42
C SER A 99 12.01 -2.21 -19.20
N GLN A 100 11.66 -1.57 -18.08
CA GLN A 100 11.93 -0.16 -17.78
C GLN A 100 12.35 -0.02 -16.30
N PRO A 101 13.51 -0.58 -15.90
CA PRO A 101 13.90 -0.71 -14.49
C PRO A 101 14.09 0.64 -13.78
N GLU A 102 14.52 1.67 -14.51
CA GLU A 102 14.70 3.02 -13.96
C GLU A 102 13.35 3.72 -13.65
N GLN A 103 12.29 3.35 -14.37
CA GLN A 103 10.96 3.96 -14.22
C GLN A 103 10.05 3.19 -13.26
N TYR A 104 10.39 1.94 -12.94
CA TYR A 104 9.63 1.08 -12.03
C TYR A 104 10.56 0.52 -10.95
N THR A 105 11.23 1.42 -10.23
CA THR A 105 11.98 1.06 -9.02
C THR A 105 11.03 0.56 -7.94
N ASP A 106 11.54 -0.21 -6.96
CA ASP A 106 10.70 -0.76 -5.89
C ASP A 106 9.93 0.34 -5.15
N GLN A 107 10.52 1.51 -4.96
CA GLN A 107 9.86 2.66 -4.34
C GLN A 107 8.67 3.17 -5.18
N ILE A 108 8.80 3.18 -6.51
CA ILE A 108 7.71 3.57 -7.41
C ILE A 108 6.61 2.50 -7.38
N ILE A 109 6.97 1.22 -7.42
CA ILE A 109 6.02 0.11 -7.35
C ILE A 109 5.22 0.16 -6.04
N LYS A 110 5.89 0.38 -4.91
CA LYS A 110 5.26 0.56 -3.59
C LYS A 110 4.30 1.74 -3.60
N GLY A 111 4.71 2.90 -4.11
CA GLY A 111 3.88 4.08 -4.22
C GLY A 111 2.62 3.86 -5.07
N LEU A 112 2.76 3.25 -6.25
CA LEU A 112 1.63 2.92 -7.13
C LEU A 112 0.68 1.90 -6.50
N SER A 113 1.22 0.94 -5.75
CA SER A 113 0.41 -0.08 -5.05
C SER A 113 -0.48 0.51 -3.95
N LEU A 114 -0.05 1.61 -3.32
CA LEU A 114 -0.84 2.34 -2.31
C LEU A 114 -1.90 3.27 -2.92
N LEU A 115 -1.67 3.76 -4.14
CA LEU A 115 -2.53 4.72 -4.83
C LEU A 115 -3.59 4.07 -5.72
N SER A 116 -3.38 2.80 -6.09
CA SER A 116 -4.32 2.06 -6.93
C SER A 116 -5.67 1.93 -6.22
N LYS A 117 -6.67 2.69 -6.70
CA LYS A 117 -8.08 2.50 -6.34
C LYS A 117 -8.63 1.23 -6.97
#